data_AF-W5TY61-F1
#
_entry.id   AF-W5TY61-F1
#
_cell.length_a   1.000
_cell.length_b   1.000
_cell.length_c   1.000
_cell.angle_alpha   90.00
_cell.angle_beta   90.00
_cell.angle_gamma   90.00
#
_symmetry.space_group_name_H-M   'P 1'
#
loop_
_entity.id
_entity.type
_entity.pdbx_description
1 polymer ?
#
loop_
_entity_poly.entity_id
_entity_poly.type
_entity_poly.pdbx_seq_one_letter_code
_entity_poly.pdbx_strand_id
1 'polypeptide(L)'
;MQLKEIATPQDWADTYRELFGLPYVRVTSPGYVVLPLVESVAAVNTPEPLGALVLGEMTVRGIPGPVLVREHPPRRTFLAVFDGYPDLDRTARLDRQGVDIASHRSNVILPTGFGRHTHEGRWWARAPQRDESLPLLSEIVAAVERIAS
;
A
#
# COMPACT_ATOMS: atom_id res chain seq x y z
N MET A 1 24.45 26.18 -10.23
CA MET A 1 23.84 24.96 -10.81
C MET A 1 24.00 23.86 -9.77
N GLN A 2 22.96 23.63 -8.97
CA GLN A 2 23.00 22.58 -7.94
C GLN A 2 22.79 21.26 -8.67
N LEU A 3 23.83 20.42 -8.74
CA LEU A 3 23.66 19.02 -9.12
C LEU A 3 22.60 18.45 -8.17
N LYS A 4 21.41 18.12 -8.69
CA LYS A 4 20.44 17.33 -7.93
C LYS A 4 21.13 16.00 -7.66
N GLU A 5 21.54 15.79 -6.42
CA GLU A 5 21.99 14.50 -5.95
C GLU A 5 20.90 13.50 -6.30
N ILE A 6 21.23 12.50 -7.12
CA ILE A 6 20.27 11.48 -7.52
C ILE A 6 20.07 10.59 -6.30
N ALA A 7 18.90 10.71 -5.65
CA ALA A 7 18.55 9.87 -4.51
C ALA A 7 18.68 8.39 -4.87
N THR A 8 19.47 7.66 -4.10
CA THR A 8 19.70 6.22 -4.22
C THR A 8 18.51 5.44 -3.64
N PRO A 9 18.34 4.14 -3.98
CA PRO A 9 17.34 3.30 -3.31
C PRO A 9 17.48 3.28 -1.78
N GLN A 10 18.71 3.42 -1.26
CA GLN A 10 18.94 3.47 0.18
C GLN A 10 18.39 4.75 0.79
N ASP A 11 18.59 5.91 0.15
CA ASP A 11 18.03 7.20 0.60
C ASP A 11 16.49 7.14 0.67
N TRP A 12 15.86 6.46 -0.29
CA TRP A 12 14.42 6.21 -0.28
C TRP A 12 14.00 5.28 0.87
N ALA A 13 14.72 4.19 1.10
CA ALA A 13 14.44 3.30 2.22
C ALA A 13 14.53 4.03 3.57
N ASP A 14 15.52 4.91 3.73
CA ASP A 14 15.72 5.72 4.93
C ASP A 14 14.57 6.73 5.09
N THR A 15 14.20 7.40 4.00
CA THR A 15 13.02 8.30 3.96
C THR A 15 11.74 7.58 4.41
N TYR A 16 11.48 6.37 3.91
CA TYR A 16 10.29 5.60 4.31
C TYR A 16 10.31 5.18 5.78
N ARG A 17 11.48 4.87 6.34
CA ARG A 17 11.61 4.52 7.76
C ARG A 17 11.42 5.73 8.66
N GLU A 18 12.12 6.82 8.37
CA GLU A 18 12.24 7.97 9.27
C GLU A 18 11.08 8.95 9.15
N LEU A 19 10.67 9.29 7.93
CA LEU A 19 9.62 10.30 7.71
C LEU A 19 8.23 9.70 7.67
N PHE A 20 8.12 8.43 7.26
CA PHE A 20 6.84 7.79 7.00
C PHE A 20 6.54 6.63 7.96
N GLY A 21 7.40 6.38 8.96
CA GLY A 21 7.12 5.43 10.03
C GLY A 21 6.97 3.98 9.56
N LEU A 22 7.64 3.59 8.48
CA LEU A 22 7.63 2.22 7.94
C LEU A 22 8.94 1.51 8.30
N PRO A 23 9.15 1.05 9.55
CA PRO A 23 10.47 0.71 10.09
C PRO A 23 11.17 -0.46 9.40
N TYR A 24 10.41 -1.35 8.74
CA TYR A 24 10.95 -2.57 8.13
C TYR A 24 11.33 -2.41 6.66
N VAL A 25 11.19 -1.20 6.09
CA VAL A 25 11.58 -0.95 4.70
C VAL A 25 13.07 -1.22 4.50
N ARG A 26 13.39 -1.94 3.42
CA ARG A 26 14.76 -2.33 3.08
C ARG A 26 14.99 -2.29 1.58
N VAL A 27 16.26 -2.26 1.18
CA VAL A 27 16.68 -2.43 -0.22
C VAL A 27 17.02 -3.91 -0.46
N THR A 28 16.56 -4.45 -1.58
CA THR A 28 16.92 -5.80 -2.05
C THR A 28 18.02 -5.73 -3.11
N SER A 29 18.72 -6.82 -3.39
CA SER A 29 19.40 -6.97 -4.70
C SER A 29 18.33 -7.42 -5.70
N PRO A 30 18.02 -6.68 -6.79
CA PRO A 30 18.87 -5.80 -7.60
C PRO A 30 18.73 -4.27 -7.38
N GLY A 31 18.14 -3.80 -6.28
CA GLY A 31 18.03 -2.37 -5.94
C GLY A 31 16.62 -1.88 -5.61
N TYR A 32 15.64 -2.78 -5.47
CA TYR A 32 14.27 -2.37 -5.14
C TYR A 32 14.11 -2.05 -3.65
N VAL A 33 13.43 -0.94 -3.38
CA VAL A 33 12.94 -0.59 -2.05
C VAL A 33 11.65 -1.36 -1.77
N VAL A 34 11.62 -2.12 -0.68
CA VAL A 34 10.50 -3.00 -0.36
C VAL A 34 10.07 -2.83 1.09
N LEU A 35 8.75 -2.89 1.32
CA LEU A 35 8.13 -3.06 2.62
C LEU A 35 7.77 -4.55 2.80
N PRO A 36 8.43 -5.26 3.72
CA PRO A 36 8.07 -6.63 4.05
C PRO A 36 6.74 -6.69 4.81
N LEU A 37 5.84 -7.58 4.39
CA LEU A 37 4.60 -7.85 5.12
C LEU A 37 4.90 -8.82 6.26
N VAL A 38 5.15 -8.24 7.43
CA VAL A 38 5.35 -8.95 8.70
C VAL A 38 4.04 -9.05 9.48
N GLU A 39 4.07 -9.57 10.70
CA GLU A 39 2.84 -9.82 11.49
C GLU A 39 2.03 -8.55 11.78
N SER A 40 2.64 -7.37 11.69
CA SER A 40 1.99 -6.09 12.00
C SER A 40 1.46 -5.32 10.78
N VAL A 41 1.81 -5.70 9.55
CA VAL A 41 1.44 -4.95 8.33
C VAL A 41 0.87 -5.89 7.28
N ALA A 42 -0.34 -5.58 6.83
CA ALA A 42 -1.02 -6.23 5.72
C ALA A 42 -1.05 -5.32 4.49
N ALA A 43 -1.25 -5.92 3.32
CA ALA A 43 -1.55 -5.20 2.10
C ALA A 43 -2.81 -5.76 1.44
N VAL A 44 -3.73 -4.87 1.05
CA VAL A 44 -4.96 -5.24 0.34
C VAL A 44 -4.87 -4.72 -1.08
N ASN A 45 -4.88 -5.62 -2.04
CA ASN A 45 -4.88 -5.29 -3.46
C ASN A 45 -6.32 -5.28 -3.97
N THR A 46 -6.70 -4.22 -4.67
CA THR A 46 -8.02 -4.09 -5.30
C THR A 46 -7.88 -3.77 -6.78
N PRO A 47 -8.88 -4.06 -7.62
CA PRO A 47 -8.99 -3.43 -8.93
C PRO A 47 -9.01 -1.90 -8.78
N GLU A 48 -8.43 -1.19 -9.76
CA GLU A 48 -8.28 0.27 -9.66
C GLU A 48 -9.61 1.01 -9.39
N PRO A 49 -10.72 0.76 -10.12
CA PRO A 49 -11.96 1.50 -9.92
C PRO A 49 -12.55 1.31 -8.51
N LEU A 50 -12.56 0.07 -8.01
CA LEU A 50 -13.01 -0.25 -6.66
C LEU A 50 -12.10 0.39 -5.61
N GLY A 51 -10.78 0.32 -5.81
CA GLY A 51 -9.81 0.96 -4.92
C GLY A 51 -9.95 2.47 -4.87
N ALA A 52 -10.34 3.11 -5.97
CA ALA A 52 -10.60 4.55 -5.99
C ALA A 52 -11.75 4.94 -5.05
N LEU A 53 -12.84 4.17 -5.11
CA LEU A 53 -13.99 4.36 -4.24
C LEU A 53 -13.64 4.08 -2.77
N VAL A 54 -12.91 3.00 -2.49
CA VAL A 54 -12.46 2.66 -1.13
C VAL A 54 -11.58 3.78 -0.56
N LEU A 55 -10.61 4.29 -1.33
CA LEU A 55 -9.80 5.41 -0.87
C LEU A 55 -10.65 6.66 -0.57
N GLY A 56 -11.62 6.97 -1.42
CA GLY A 56 -12.54 8.09 -1.19
C GLY A 56 -13.30 7.93 0.12
N GLU A 57 -13.83 6.74 0.38
CA GLU A 57 -14.55 6.44 1.61
C GLU A 57 -13.66 6.51 2.85
N MET A 58 -12.48 5.89 2.82
CA MET A 58 -11.52 5.92 3.93
C MET A 58 -11.05 7.35 4.22
N THR A 59 -10.94 8.19 3.17
CA THR A 59 -10.66 9.63 3.30
C THR A 59 -11.78 10.37 4.04
N VAL A 60 -13.05 10.12 3.67
CA VAL A 60 -14.21 10.72 4.37
C VAL A 60 -14.26 10.29 5.84
N ARG A 61 -13.85 9.05 6.15
CA ARG A 61 -13.76 8.53 7.52
C ARG A 61 -12.56 9.06 8.32
N GLY A 62 -11.65 9.81 7.69
CA GLY A 62 -10.46 10.38 8.34
C GLY A 62 -9.32 9.37 8.58
N ILE A 63 -9.36 8.20 7.93
CA ILE A 63 -8.37 7.11 8.08
C ILE A 63 -7.92 6.56 6.71
N PRO A 64 -7.51 7.41 5.76
CA PRO A 64 -7.24 6.98 4.38
C PRO A 64 -6.05 6.02 4.23
N GLY A 65 -5.02 6.18 5.05
CA GLY A 65 -3.77 5.42 4.92
C GLY A 65 -3.02 5.64 3.61
N PRO A 66 -1.82 5.05 3.44
CA PRO A 66 -1.08 5.08 2.21
C PRO A 66 -1.62 4.08 1.18
N VAL A 67 -1.71 4.51 -0.08
CA VAL A 67 -2.24 3.72 -1.18
C VAL A 67 -1.35 3.82 -2.40
N LEU A 68 -0.81 2.67 -2.81
CA LEU A 68 -0.07 2.51 -4.05
C LEU A 68 -1.00 2.27 -5.22
N VAL A 69 -0.56 2.64 -6.41
CA VAL A 69 -1.17 2.27 -7.68
C VAL A 69 -0.15 1.49 -8.51
N ARG A 70 -0.63 0.58 -9.34
CA ARG A 70 0.11 -0.14 -10.39
C ARG A 70 -0.72 -0.12 -11.67
N GLU A 71 -0.10 0.08 -12.84
CA GLU A 71 -0.85 0.12 -14.13
C GLU A 71 -1.16 -1.25 -14.74
N HIS A 72 -0.32 -2.26 -14.52
CA HIS A 72 -0.43 -3.53 -15.26
C HIS A 72 -0.38 -4.77 -14.34
N PRO A 73 -1.53 -5.41 -14.03
CA PRO A 73 -2.89 -4.90 -14.26
C PRO A 73 -3.21 -3.72 -13.31
N PRO A 74 -4.17 -2.84 -13.66
CA PRO A 74 -4.55 -1.67 -12.88
C PRO A 74 -5.05 -2.08 -11.49
N ARG A 75 -4.28 -1.74 -10.46
CA ARG A 75 -4.64 -2.04 -9.08
C ARG A 75 -4.29 -0.90 -8.15
N ARG A 76 -4.99 -0.87 -7.01
CA ARG A 76 -4.54 -0.15 -5.82
C ARG A 76 -4.12 -1.13 -4.74
N THR A 77 -3.09 -0.76 -3.99
CA THR A 77 -2.61 -1.53 -2.83
C THR A 77 -2.67 -0.64 -1.60
N PHE A 78 -3.55 -0.98 -0.67
CA PHE A 78 -3.67 -0.33 0.64
C PHE A 78 -2.69 -0.98 1.60
N LEU A 79 -1.98 -0.18 2.39
CA LEU A 79 -1.24 -0.70 3.54
C LEU A 79 -2.08 -0.53 4.80
N ALA A 80 -2.15 -1.58 5.61
CA ALA A 80 -2.99 -1.62 6.80
C ALA A 80 -2.25 -2.29 7.96
N VAL A 81 -2.66 -1.99 9.19
CA VAL A 81 -2.30 -2.80 10.36
C VAL A 81 -3.03 -4.14 10.25
N PHE A 82 -2.31 -5.23 10.45
CA PHE A 82 -2.94 -6.54 10.53
C PHE A 82 -3.63 -6.73 11.89
N ASP A 83 -4.96 -6.88 11.89
CA ASP A 83 -5.79 -7.14 13.07
C ASP A 83 -6.55 -8.47 13.00
N GLY A 84 -6.28 -9.28 11.97
CA GLY A 84 -6.86 -10.62 11.76
C GLY A 84 -7.30 -10.84 10.32
N TYR A 85 -7.27 -12.10 9.87
CA TYR A 85 -7.82 -12.45 8.56
C TYR A 85 -9.35 -12.49 8.60
N PRO A 86 -10.03 -12.09 7.52
CA PRO A 86 -11.46 -12.30 7.39
C PRO A 86 -11.80 -13.80 7.39
N ASP A 87 -13.03 -14.14 7.78
CA ASP A 87 -13.56 -15.49 7.65
C ASP A 87 -13.59 -15.98 6.18
N LEU A 88 -13.81 -17.28 5.97
CA LEU A 88 -13.78 -17.89 4.63
C LEU A 88 -14.84 -17.30 3.69
N ASP A 89 -16.03 -16.99 4.20
CA ASP A 89 -17.13 -16.45 3.39
C ASP A 89 -16.83 -15.01 2.95
N ARG A 90 -16.28 -14.19 3.83
CA ARG A 90 -15.77 -12.85 3.52
C ARG A 90 -14.64 -12.93 2.51
N THR A 91 -13.67 -13.80 2.71
CA THR A 91 -12.55 -14.01 1.77
C THR A 91 -13.07 -14.35 0.37
N ALA A 92 -14.00 -15.30 0.26
CA ALA A 92 -14.61 -15.67 -1.01
C ALA A 92 -15.40 -14.52 -1.67
N ARG A 93 -16.01 -13.63 -0.90
CA ARG A 93 -16.65 -12.41 -1.44
C ARG A 93 -15.61 -11.42 -1.98
N LEU A 94 -14.51 -11.19 -1.26
CA LEU A 94 -13.42 -10.32 -1.70
C LEU A 94 -12.82 -10.82 -3.03
N ASP A 95 -12.54 -12.12 -3.12
CA ASP A 95 -12.00 -12.74 -4.33
C ASP A 95 -12.91 -12.53 -5.55
N ARG A 96 -14.24 -12.64 -5.38
CA ARG A 96 -15.22 -12.36 -6.45
C ARG A 96 -15.19 -10.92 -6.93
N GLN A 97 -14.78 -9.98 -6.07
CA GLN A 97 -14.59 -8.58 -6.42
C GLN A 97 -13.18 -8.29 -6.95
N GLY A 98 -12.35 -9.32 -7.15
CA GLY A 98 -10.96 -9.21 -7.57
C GLY A 98 -10.04 -8.62 -6.50
N VAL A 99 -10.47 -8.61 -5.23
CA VAL A 99 -9.72 -8.10 -4.09
C VAL A 99 -8.96 -9.25 -3.42
N ASP A 100 -7.67 -9.05 -3.18
CA ASP A 100 -6.81 -10.02 -2.52
C ASP A 100 -6.04 -9.41 -1.36
N ILE A 101 -5.90 -10.15 -0.26
CA ILE A 101 -5.04 -9.79 0.86
C ILE A 101 -3.70 -10.48 0.64
N ALA A 102 -2.63 -9.69 0.52
CA ALA A 102 -1.30 -10.22 0.26
C ALA A 102 -0.86 -11.20 1.35
N SER A 103 -0.18 -12.27 0.94
CA SER A 103 0.26 -13.32 1.86
C SER A 103 1.28 -12.82 2.87
N HIS A 104 1.26 -13.42 4.06
CA HIS A 104 2.25 -13.18 5.09
C HIS A 104 3.67 -13.45 4.57
N ARG A 105 4.63 -12.60 4.91
CA ARG A 105 6.05 -12.60 4.45
C ARG A 105 6.28 -12.27 2.98
N SER A 106 5.24 -11.86 2.24
CA SER A 106 5.46 -11.23 0.94
C SER A 106 6.03 -9.82 1.09
N ASN A 107 6.39 -9.18 -0.03
CA ASN A 107 6.94 -7.83 -0.04
C ASN A 107 6.10 -6.91 -0.92
N VAL A 108 5.89 -5.69 -0.48
CA VAL A 108 5.36 -4.60 -1.31
C VAL A 108 6.54 -3.79 -1.82
N ILE A 109 6.70 -3.72 -3.15
CA ILE A 109 7.67 -2.82 -3.78
C ILE A 109 7.15 -1.39 -3.64
N LEU A 110 7.98 -0.50 -3.08
CA LEU A 110 7.71 0.92 -2.90
C LEU A 110 8.36 1.74 -4.00
N PRO A 111 7.72 2.83 -4.45
CA PRO A 111 8.26 3.67 -5.51
C PRO A 111 9.48 4.47 -5.02
N THR A 112 10.53 4.57 -5.84
CA THR A 112 11.66 5.47 -5.60
C THR A 112 11.43 6.80 -6.32
N GLY A 113 10.36 7.50 -5.93
CA GLY A 113 9.89 8.72 -6.56
C GLY A 113 8.44 9.02 -6.21
N PHE A 114 8.05 10.29 -6.30
CA PHE A 114 6.66 10.70 -6.14
C PHE A 114 5.92 10.89 -7.48
N GLY A 115 6.59 10.63 -8.61
CA GLY A 115 6.00 10.71 -9.95
C GLY A 115 5.20 9.46 -10.33
N ARG A 116 4.35 9.57 -11.34
CA ARG A 116 3.50 8.47 -11.83
C ARG A 116 4.26 7.40 -12.62
N HIS A 117 5.40 7.73 -13.22
CA HIS A 117 6.20 6.84 -14.08
C HIS A 117 7.52 6.44 -13.41
N THR A 118 7.45 5.87 -12.21
CA THR A 118 8.65 5.34 -11.54
C THR A 118 9.17 4.09 -12.25
N HIS A 119 10.43 3.75 -11.99
CA HIS A 119 11.06 2.53 -12.50
C HIS A 119 10.31 1.26 -12.06
N GLU A 120 9.68 1.29 -10.88
CA GLU A 120 8.91 0.17 -10.33
C GLU A 120 7.54 -0.02 -10.99
N GLY A 121 7.11 0.91 -11.85
CA GLY A 121 5.75 0.95 -12.39
C GLY A 121 4.67 1.14 -11.31
N ARG A 122 5.05 1.78 -10.19
CA ARG A 122 4.21 2.02 -9.02
C ARG A 122 4.27 3.48 -8.60
N TRP A 123 3.20 4.03 -8.09
CA TRP A 123 3.23 5.38 -7.51
C TRP A 123 2.19 5.49 -6.42
N TRP A 124 2.30 6.55 -5.62
CA TRP A 124 1.34 6.81 -4.57
C TRP A 124 0.09 7.48 -5.15
N ALA A 125 -1.08 6.82 -5.03
CA ALA A 125 -2.36 7.53 -5.08
C ALA A 125 -2.50 8.42 -3.84
N ARG A 126 -1.99 7.93 -2.71
CA ARG A 126 -1.81 8.70 -1.48
C ARG A 126 -0.52 8.25 -0.80
N ALA A 127 0.44 9.15 -0.70
CA ALA A 127 1.71 8.84 -0.06
C ALA A 127 1.51 8.70 1.45
N PRO A 128 2.28 7.84 2.14
CA PRO A 128 2.29 7.85 3.60
C PRO A 128 2.60 9.24 4.12
N GLN A 129 1.94 9.64 5.20
CA GLN A 129 2.21 10.91 5.87
C GLN A 129 2.96 10.65 7.16
N ARG A 130 3.72 11.65 7.61
CA ARG A 130 4.41 11.60 8.89
C ARG A 130 3.39 11.49 10.02
N ASP A 131 3.67 10.62 10.99
CA ASP A 131 2.87 10.38 12.20
C ASP A 131 1.42 9.90 11.94
N GLU A 132 1.09 9.52 10.70
CA GLU A 132 -0.21 8.96 10.36
C GLU A 132 -0.28 7.47 10.71
N SER A 133 -1.36 7.07 11.38
CA SER A 133 -1.63 5.65 11.62
C SER A 133 -2.14 4.96 10.36
N LEU A 134 -1.69 3.73 10.12
CA LEU A 134 -2.30 2.88 9.09
C LEU A 134 -3.72 2.48 9.53
N PRO A 135 -4.70 2.40 8.61
CA PRO A 135 -6.01 1.82 8.91
C PRO A 135 -5.86 0.34 9.29
N LEU A 136 -6.83 -0.21 10.00
CA LEU A 136 -6.88 -1.65 10.25
C LEU A 136 -7.27 -2.42 8.98
N LEU A 137 -6.80 -3.65 8.86
CA LEU A 137 -7.19 -4.54 7.75
C LEU A 137 -8.70 -4.75 7.73
N SER A 138 -9.33 -4.96 8.89
CA SER A 138 -10.78 -5.08 9.02
C SER A 138 -11.54 -3.85 8.52
N GLU A 139 -10.99 -2.64 8.67
CA GLU A 139 -11.63 -1.40 8.21
C GLU A 139 -11.62 -1.27 6.69
N ILE A 140 -10.52 -1.69 6.04
CA ILE A 140 -10.42 -1.74 4.58
C ILE A 140 -11.36 -2.80 4.01
N VAL A 141 -11.40 -3.99 4.62
CA VAL A 141 -12.32 -5.06 4.22
C VAL A 141 -13.78 -4.60 4.34
N ALA A 142 -14.14 -3.94 5.44
CA ALA A 142 -15.49 -3.42 5.63
C ALA A 142 -15.86 -2.33 4.62
N ALA A 143 -14.90 -1.50 4.18
CA ALA A 143 -15.13 -0.51 3.12
C ALA A 143 -15.36 -1.18 1.76
N VAL A 144 -14.55 -2.18 1.42
CA VAL A 144 -14.74 -2.98 0.21
C VAL A 144 -16.13 -3.61 0.19
N GLU A 145 -16.54 -4.26 1.29
CA GLU A 145 -17.86 -4.92 1.36
C GLU A 145 -19.02 -3.93 1.20
N ARG A 146 -18.91 -2.71 1.74
CA ARG A 146 -19.96 -1.68 1.60
C ARG A 146 -20.04 -1.06 0.21
N ILE A 147 -18.93 -1.01 -0.52
CA ILE A 147 -18.89 -0.45 -1.88
C ILE A 147 -19.32 -1.50 -2.91
N ALA A 148 -18.98 -2.77 -2.66
CA ALA A 148 -19.23 -3.87 -3.57
C ALA A 148 -20.58 -4.60 -3.34
N SER A 149 -21.34 -4.20 -2.31
CA SER A 149 -22.68 -4.71 -2.01
C SER A 149 -23.76 -4.17 -2.95
#